data_AF-A0A5R9AMU3-F1
#
_entry.id   AF-A0A5R9AMU3-F1
#
_cell.length_a   1.000
_cell.length_b   1.000
_cell.length_c   1.000
_cell.angle_alpha   90.00
_cell.angle_beta   90.00
_cell.angle_gamma   90.00
#
_symmetry.space_group_name_H-M   'P 1'
#
loop_
_entity.id
_entity.type
_entity.pdbx_description
1 polymer ?
#
loop_
_entity_poly.entity_id
_entity_poly.type
_entity_poly.pdbx_seq_one_letter_code
_entity_poly.pdbx_strand_id
1 'polypeptide(L)'
;MKRINYLLVILSLTIINFSCDKFTSEEFDEVNGNVDTKLMSSISVLSAQSSDENAKIIFSYNTDNKLTTIFDGSNTTIFSYEEGSLSNVTGQSGNGNIEELYQSPYNAFEDGQVEEYDNNGNPSVLKFLEYDYNRTTRDYEVVYYTAEISYDNKPNPFYKTAEAAGLISVMDKIRLNFAAALQPEEIVKAKVLFPNNNLSQITYKNEDGEVEHSINLAYTYDGDYPTSATVTSISAVGGNTYSYNTTFSYVGN
;
A
#
# COMPACT_ATOMS: atom_id res chain seq x y z
N MET A 1 1.43 60.21 -32.31
CA MET A 1 2.69 59.53 -31.89
C MET A 1 2.51 59.22 -30.40
N LYS A 2 2.57 58.00 -29.87
CA LYS A 2 3.31 56.78 -30.20
C LYS A 2 2.39 55.54 -30.25
N ARG A 3 2.76 54.57 -31.09
CA ARG A 3 2.32 53.17 -31.07
C ARG A 3 3.16 52.39 -30.05
N ILE A 4 2.56 51.43 -29.35
CA ILE A 4 3.22 50.19 -28.93
C ILE A 4 2.19 49.05 -29.09
N ASN A 5 2.55 48.04 -29.88
CA ASN A 5 1.86 46.76 -30.10
C ASN A 5 2.51 45.70 -29.19
N TYR A 6 1.70 44.84 -28.55
CA TYR A 6 1.97 43.44 -28.19
C TYR A 6 0.57 42.80 -28.04
N LEU A 7 0.04 41.95 -28.94
CA LEU A 7 0.43 40.57 -29.29
C LEU A 7 0.81 39.70 -28.08
N LEU A 8 -0.21 39.10 -27.48
CA LEU A 8 -0.26 37.92 -26.59
C LEU A 8 -1.74 37.50 -26.66
N VAL A 9 -2.22 36.50 -27.41
CA VAL A 9 -1.78 35.11 -27.59
C VAL A 9 -1.34 34.48 -26.27
N ILE A 10 -2.31 34.24 -25.39
CA ILE A 10 -2.42 33.02 -24.60
C ILE A 10 -3.91 32.70 -24.64
N LEU A 11 -4.36 32.00 -25.67
CA LEU A 11 -4.49 30.55 -25.60
C LEU A 11 -5.18 30.18 -24.29
N SER A 12 -6.48 30.44 -24.27
CA SER A 12 -7.46 29.68 -23.50
C SER A 12 -7.34 28.20 -23.91
N LEU A 13 -6.25 27.56 -23.48
CA LEU A 13 -6.18 26.15 -23.16
C LEU A 13 -7.05 26.00 -21.91
N THR A 14 -8.36 25.92 -22.15
CA THR A 14 -9.20 25.02 -21.38
C THR A 14 -8.57 23.64 -21.53
N ILE A 15 -7.59 23.33 -20.69
CA ILE A 15 -7.34 21.96 -20.27
C ILE A 15 -8.60 21.63 -19.48
N ILE A 16 -9.61 21.14 -20.20
CA ILE A 16 -10.56 20.22 -19.63
C ILE A 16 -9.66 19.14 -19.05
N ASN A 17 -9.45 19.17 -17.73
CA ASN A 17 -8.86 18.08 -17.00
C ASN A 17 -9.81 16.90 -17.21
N PHE A 18 -9.63 16.20 -18.32
CA PHE A 18 -9.97 14.80 -18.39
C PHE A 18 -9.11 14.18 -17.30
N SER A 19 -9.67 14.05 -16.09
CA SER A 19 -9.28 12.98 -15.18
C SER A 19 -9.59 11.71 -15.94
N CYS A 20 -8.68 11.31 -16.81
CA CYS A 20 -8.73 10.03 -17.45
C CYS A 20 -8.40 9.07 -16.32
N ASP A 21 -9.39 8.34 -15.82
CA ASP A 21 -9.18 7.26 -14.87
C ASP A 21 -8.08 6.37 -15.46
N LYS A 22 -6.88 6.44 -14.88
CA LYS A 22 -5.77 5.62 -15.33
C LYS A 22 -5.97 4.20 -14.80
N PHE A 23 -5.42 3.26 -15.56
CA PHE A 23 -5.29 1.90 -15.09
C PHE A 23 -4.17 1.86 -14.04
N THR A 24 -4.32 1.02 -13.03
CA THR A 24 -3.30 0.81 -11.98
C THR A 24 -1.98 0.37 -12.62
N SER A 25 -2.05 -0.39 -13.72
CA SER A 25 -0.87 -0.75 -14.50
C SER A 25 -0.20 0.43 -15.19
N GLU A 26 -0.97 1.33 -15.80
CA GLU A 26 -0.43 2.54 -16.44
C GLU A 26 0.20 3.50 -15.43
N GLU A 27 -0.44 3.69 -14.26
CA GLU A 27 0.10 4.55 -13.19
C GLU A 27 1.46 4.04 -12.69
N PHE A 28 1.57 2.72 -12.47
CA PHE A 28 2.83 2.13 -12.04
C PHE A 28 3.94 2.28 -13.09
N ASP A 29 3.64 2.01 -14.36
CA ASP A 29 4.60 2.08 -15.47
C ASP A 29 5.04 3.54 -15.76
N GLU A 30 4.15 4.51 -15.60
CA GLU A 30 4.49 5.93 -15.73
C GLU A 30 5.47 6.41 -14.65
N VAL A 31 5.31 5.92 -13.41
CA VAL A 31 6.15 6.31 -12.27
C VAL A 31 7.49 5.56 -12.27
N ASN A 32 7.45 4.26 -12.52
CA ASN A 32 8.60 3.38 -12.30
C ASN A 32 9.29 2.95 -13.60
N GLY A 33 8.67 3.19 -14.76
CA GLY A 33 9.16 2.70 -16.04
C GLY A 33 9.12 1.17 -16.12
N ASN A 34 10.03 0.60 -16.91
CA ASN A 34 10.07 -0.84 -17.13
C ASN A 34 10.90 -1.53 -16.03
N VAL A 35 10.22 -2.04 -15.01
CA VAL A 35 10.82 -2.79 -13.88
C VAL A 35 10.87 -4.28 -14.21
N ASP A 36 12.04 -4.90 -13.99
CA ASP A 36 12.23 -6.35 -14.18
C ASP A 36 11.24 -7.16 -13.33
N THR A 37 10.66 -8.23 -13.87
CA THR A 37 9.74 -9.07 -13.09
C THR A 37 10.49 -9.91 -12.05
N LYS A 38 10.41 -9.53 -10.76
CA LYS A 38 10.73 -10.42 -9.63
C LYS A 38 9.47 -10.75 -8.83
N LEU A 39 9.21 -12.04 -8.65
CA LEU A 39 8.05 -12.55 -7.91
C LEU A 39 8.46 -12.94 -6.49
N MET A 40 7.80 -12.38 -5.49
CA MET A 40 8.03 -12.69 -4.08
C MET A 40 7.84 -14.19 -3.82
N SER A 41 8.79 -14.86 -3.19
CA SER A 41 8.66 -16.26 -2.76
C SER A 41 8.44 -16.38 -1.25
N SER A 42 9.06 -15.49 -0.46
CA SER A 42 8.78 -15.40 0.97
C SER A 42 9.12 -14.05 1.55
N ILE A 43 8.46 -13.71 2.66
CA ILE A 43 8.83 -12.62 3.56
C ILE A 43 9.06 -13.23 4.94
N SER A 44 10.20 -12.94 5.56
CA SER A 44 10.51 -13.39 6.92
C SER A 44 10.75 -12.18 7.81
N VAL A 45 10.02 -12.09 8.92
CA VAL A 45 10.15 -11.03 9.91
C VAL A 45 10.75 -11.61 11.19
N LEU A 46 11.79 -10.97 11.70
CA LEU A 46 12.44 -11.32 12.95
C LEU A 46 12.37 -10.13 13.91
N SER A 47 11.69 -10.29 15.04
CA SER A 47 11.62 -9.28 16.09
C SER A 47 12.90 -9.29 16.92
N ALA A 48 13.42 -8.10 17.22
CA ALA A 48 14.55 -7.93 18.13
C ALA A 48 14.12 -8.09 19.60
N GLN A 49 12.81 -7.99 19.89
CA GLN A 49 12.26 -8.02 21.25
C GLN A 49 11.81 -9.43 21.66
N SER A 50 11.13 -10.17 20.77
CA SER A 50 10.56 -11.48 21.11
C SER A 50 10.49 -12.43 19.90
N SER A 51 10.96 -13.66 20.05
CA SER A 51 10.84 -14.67 18.98
C SER A 51 9.40 -15.07 18.66
N ASP A 52 8.46 -14.82 19.57
CA ASP A 52 7.04 -15.16 19.38
C ASP A 52 6.36 -14.19 18.38
N GLU A 53 6.99 -13.05 18.12
CA GLU A 53 6.56 -12.07 17.10
C GLU A 53 7.19 -12.34 15.73
N ASN A 54 8.01 -13.40 15.59
CA ASN A 54 8.57 -13.77 14.31
C ASN A 54 7.45 -14.29 13.38
N ALA A 55 7.44 -13.79 12.15
CA ALA A 55 6.45 -14.16 11.16
C ALA A 55 7.12 -14.62 9.87
N LYS A 56 6.43 -15.47 9.11
CA LYS A 56 6.88 -15.88 7.77
C LYS A 56 5.71 -16.06 6.83
N ILE A 57 5.75 -15.33 5.73
CA ILE A 57 4.79 -15.44 4.63
C ILE A 57 5.45 -16.17 3.46
N ILE A 58 4.73 -17.11 2.84
CA ILE A 58 5.20 -17.91 1.71
C ILE A 58 4.23 -17.75 0.55
N PHE A 59 4.78 -17.52 -0.64
CA PHE A 59 4.05 -17.34 -1.89
C PHE A 59 4.35 -18.51 -2.82
N SER A 60 3.32 -19.21 -3.29
CA SER A 60 3.47 -20.34 -4.21
C SER A 60 2.89 -20.01 -5.57
N TYR A 61 3.51 -20.55 -6.61
CA TYR A 61 3.14 -20.28 -8.00
C TYR A 61 2.93 -21.59 -8.77
N ASN A 62 2.12 -21.55 -9.82
CA ASN A 62 2.02 -22.64 -10.79
C ASN A 62 3.16 -22.58 -11.83
N THR A 63 3.16 -23.49 -12.80
CA THR A 63 4.17 -23.57 -13.86
C THR A 63 4.17 -22.37 -14.82
N ASP A 64 3.09 -21.59 -14.83
CA ASP A 64 2.94 -20.38 -15.64
C ASP A 64 3.26 -19.11 -14.84
N ASN A 65 3.90 -19.26 -13.67
CA ASN A 65 4.20 -18.18 -12.72
C ASN A 65 2.97 -17.40 -12.21
N LYS A 66 1.78 -17.99 -12.23
CA LYS A 66 0.61 -17.41 -11.55
C LYS A 66 0.62 -17.75 -10.08
N LEU A 67 0.34 -16.77 -9.23
CA LEU A 67 0.27 -16.98 -7.78
C LEU A 67 -0.92 -17.91 -7.47
N THR A 68 -0.70 -19.01 -6.77
CA THR A 68 -1.77 -19.96 -6.41
C THR A 68 -2.12 -19.88 -4.94
N THR A 69 -1.14 -19.64 -4.07
CA THR A 69 -1.37 -19.57 -2.63
C THR A 69 -0.48 -18.56 -1.92
N ILE A 70 -1.01 -17.95 -0.86
CA ILE A 70 -0.24 -17.24 0.17
C ILE A 70 -0.49 -17.96 1.50
N PHE A 71 0.58 -18.32 2.21
CA PHE A 71 0.53 -18.90 3.55
C PHE A 71 1.22 -17.98 4.55
N ASP A 72 0.52 -17.55 5.59
CA ASP A 72 1.01 -16.59 6.61
C ASP A 72 1.63 -17.27 7.86
N GLY A 73 1.67 -18.61 7.88
CA GLY A 73 2.09 -19.40 9.05
C GLY A 73 0.92 -20.08 9.77
N SER A 74 -0.29 -19.55 9.63
CA SER A 74 -1.52 -20.06 10.24
C SER A 74 -2.60 -20.37 9.20
N ASN A 75 -2.83 -19.44 8.27
CA ASN A 75 -3.87 -19.49 7.29
C ASN A 75 -3.31 -19.52 5.86
N THR A 76 -4.14 -20.03 4.94
CA THR A 76 -3.82 -20.09 3.52
C THR A 76 -4.88 -19.35 2.73
N THR A 77 -4.45 -18.38 1.93
CA THR A 77 -5.24 -17.76 0.87
C THR A 77 -4.95 -18.48 -0.45
N ILE A 78 -5.99 -18.79 -1.23
CA ILE A 78 -5.96 -19.59 -2.45
C ILE A 78 -6.55 -18.77 -3.60
N PHE A 79 -5.81 -18.68 -4.69
CA PHE A 79 -6.18 -17.96 -5.91
C PHE A 79 -6.59 -18.97 -6.99
N SER A 80 -7.81 -18.81 -7.52
CA SER A 80 -8.38 -19.67 -8.56
C SER A 80 -8.58 -18.91 -9.85
N TYR A 81 -8.35 -19.59 -10.97
CA TYR A 81 -8.36 -18.99 -12.30
C TYR A 81 -9.32 -19.71 -13.23
N GLU A 82 -10.09 -18.95 -14.00
CA GLU A 82 -10.94 -19.45 -15.10
C GLU A 82 -10.55 -18.74 -16.39
N GLU A 83 -10.34 -19.50 -17.46
CA GLU A 83 -9.91 -18.98 -18.77
C GLU A 83 -8.65 -18.08 -18.68
N GLY A 84 -7.80 -18.35 -17.69
CA GLY A 84 -6.56 -17.61 -17.44
C GLY A 84 -6.73 -16.31 -16.64
N SER A 85 -7.95 -15.89 -16.30
CA SER A 85 -8.22 -14.73 -15.45
C SER A 85 -8.49 -15.15 -14.00
N LEU A 86 -8.15 -14.29 -13.03
CA LEU A 86 -8.52 -14.51 -11.63
C LEU A 86 -10.05 -14.57 -11.54
N SER A 87 -10.58 -15.69 -11.04
CA SER A 87 -12.02 -15.91 -10.92
C SER A 87 -12.48 -15.85 -9.46
N ASN A 88 -11.65 -16.32 -8.53
CA ASN A 88 -12.00 -16.37 -7.11
C ASN A 88 -10.76 -16.36 -6.20
N VAL A 89 -10.93 -15.81 -5.01
CA VAL A 89 -9.96 -15.87 -3.91
C VAL A 89 -10.68 -16.48 -2.71
N THR A 90 -10.14 -17.57 -2.16
CA THR A 90 -10.75 -18.31 -1.04
C THR A 90 -9.72 -18.58 0.04
N GLY A 91 -10.16 -18.92 1.24
CA GLY A 91 -9.30 -19.18 2.39
C GLY A 91 -9.83 -18.50 3.64
N GLN A 92 -9.30 -18.89 4.80
CA GLN A 92 -9.39 -18.02 5.98
C GLN A 92 -8.35 -16.94 5.77
N SER A 93 -8.79 -15.70 5.57
CA SER A 93 -7.88 -14.56 5.61
C SER A 93 -7.45 -14.38 7.06
N GLY A 94 -6.29 -14.92 7.44
CA GLY A 94 -5.43 -14.11 8.30
C GLY A 94 -5.05 -12.90 7.46
N ASN A 95 -5.15 -11.71 8.04
CA ASN A 95 -5.03 -10.45 7.32
C ASN A 95 -3.70 -10.43 6.56
N GLY A 96 -3.74 -10.72 5.25
CA GLY A 96 -2.63 -10.43 4.32
C GLY A 96 -2.47 -8.93 4.11
N ASN A 97 -2.82 -8.13 5.12
CA ASN A 97 -2.72 -6.70 5.14
C ASN A 97 -1.22 -6.36 5.21
N ILE A 98 -0.79 -5.51 4.29
CA ILE A 98 0.59 -5.01 4.24
C ILE A 98 0.99 -4.37 5.59
N GLU A 99 0.02 -3.89 6.38
CA GLU A 99 0.21 -3.36 7.72
C GLU A 99 0.74 -4.36 8.73
N GLU A 100 0.43 -5.66 8.60
CA GLU A 100 0.99 -6.70 9.47
C GLU A 100 2.50 -6.83 9.27
N LEU A 101 2.99 -6.64 8.04
CA LEU A 101 4.42 -6.64 7.73
C LEU A 101 5.18 -5.50 8.42
N TYR A 102 4.47 -4.41 8.69
CA TYR A 102 5.02 -3.21 9.30
C TYR A 102 4.72 -3.13 10.80
N GLN A 103 3.99 -4.10 11.35
CA GLN A 103 3.49 -4.11 12.73
C GLN A 103 2.77 -2.80 13.06
N SER A 104 1.90 -2.37 12.14
CA SER A 104 1.11 -1.16 12.31
C SER A 104 0.22 -1.27 13.56
N PRO A 105 0.18 -0.25 14.43
CA PRO A 105 -0.72 -0.25 15.59
C PRO A 105 -2.17 0.05 15.20
N TYR A 106 -2.41 0.50 13.96
CA TYR A 106 -3.72 0.88 13.43
C TYR A 106 -3.96 0.23 12.06
N ASN A 107 -5.23 0.14 11.67
CA ASN A 107 -5.66 -0.44 10.39
C ASN A 107 -5.94 0.65 9.34
N ALA A 108 -5.05 1.64 9.20
CA ALA A 108 -5.26 2.78 8.31
C ALA A 108 -5.38 2.37 6.84
N PHE A 109 -4.68 1.31 6.41
CA PHE A 109 -4.81 0.74 5.05
C PHE A 109 -5.98 -0.24 4.90
N GLU A 110 -6.71 -0.55 5.98
CA GLU A 110 -7.95 -1.33 5.93
C GLU A 110 -9.19 -0.45 6.03
N ASP A 111 -9.16 0.58 6.87
CA ASP A 111 -10.31 1.41 7.26
C ASP A 111 -10.19 2.85 6.79
N GLY A 112 -8.99 3.34 6.49
CA GLY A 112 -8.75 4.73 6.12
C GLY A 112 -9.34 5.16 4.77
N GLN A 113 -9.64 6.45 4.71
CA GLN A 113 -9.99 7.20 3.52
C GLN A 113 -8.77 8.01 3.06
N VAL A 114 -8.45 7.95 1.77
CA VAL A 114 -7.37 8.78 1.20
C VAL A 114 -7.85 10.23 1.10
N GLU A 115 -7.10 11.14 1.73
CA GLU A 115 -7.32 12.58 1.66
C GLU A 115 -6.38 13.23 0.63
N GLU A 116 -5.14 12.74 0.53
CA GLU A 116 -4.12 13.29 -0.36
C GLU A 116 -3.29 12.19 -1.02
N TYR A 117 -2.83 12.50 -2.24
CA TYR A 117 -1.85 11.71 -2.98
C TYR A 117 -0.59 12.55 -3.22
N ASP A 118 0.58 11.90 -3.22
CA ASP A 118 1.82 12.54 -3.63
C ASP A 118 1.92 12.72 -5.16
N ASN A 119 3.02 13.29 -5.64
CA ASN A 119 3.23 13.54 -7.08
C ASN A 119 3.39 12.25 -7.92
N ASN A 120 3.66 11.12 -7.28
CA ASN A 120 3.75 9.81 -7.92
C ASN A 120 2.43 9.03 -7.80
N GLY A 121 1.36 9.65 -7.29
CA GLY A 121 0.07 9.01 -7.13
C GLY A 121 0.01 8.01 -5.98
N ASN A 122 0.96 8.04 -5.04
CA ASN A 122 0.86 7.23 -3.83
C ASN A 122 -0.04 7.93 -2.80
N PRO A 123 -0.87 7.20 -2.03
CA PRO A 123 -1.66 7.80 -0.96
C PRO A 123 -0.72 8.36 0.13
N SER A 124 -0.71 9.68 0.32
CA SER A 124 0.22 10.35 1.23
C SER A 124 -0.43 10.73 2.56
N VAL A 125 -1.75 10.87 2.59
CA VAL A 125 -2.50 11.17 3.81
C VAL A 125 -3.77 10.31 3.85
N LEU A 126 -3.90 9.50 4.90
CA LEU A 126 -5.12 8.76 5.20
C LEU A 126 -5.78 9.34 6.45
N LYS A 127 -7.11 9.39 6.45
CA LYS A 127 -7.92 9.69 7.62
C LYS A 127 -8.74 8.47 8.01
N PHE A 128 -8.71 8.10 9.29
CA PHE A 128 -9.41 6.92 9.80
C PHE A 128 -9.99 7.17 11.19
N LEU A 129 -10.90 6.30 11.60
CA LEU A 129 -11.57 6.35 12.89
C LEU A 129 -10.98 5.30 13.82
N GLU A 130 -10.78 5.68 15.08
CA GLU A 130 -10.39 4.77 16.15
C GLU A 130 -11.34 4.87 17.33
N TYR A 131 -11.46 3.79 18.08
CA TYR A 131 -12.20 3.74 19.33
C TYR A 131 -11.23 3.87 20.49
N ASP A 132 -11.03 5.08 21.00
CA ASP A 132 -10.13 5.32 22.12
C ASP A 132 -10.87 5.19 23.46
N TYR A 133 -10.23 4.56 24.44
CA TYR A 133 -10.80 4.36 25.76
C TYR A 133 -10.50 5.55 26.67
N ASN A 134 -11.49 6.41 26.87
CA ASN A 134 -11.38 7.53 27.78
C ASN A 134 -11.47 7.04 29.24
N ARG A 135 -10.31 6.98 29.91
CA ARG A 135 -10.21 6.51 31.31
C ARG A 135 -11.00 7.36 32.31
N THR A 136 -11.28 8.61 31.98
CA THR A 136 -12.07 9.52 32.82
C THR A 136 -13.55 9.20 32.75
N THR A 137 -14.09 9.08 31.54
CA THR A 137 -15.53 8.78 31.31
C THR A 137 -15.82 7.28 31.42
N ARG A 138 -14.79 6.43 31.37
CA ARG A 138 -14.85 4.96 31.31
C ARG A 138 -15.63 4.44 30.12
N ASP A 139 -15.62 5.17 29.02
CA ASP A 139 -16.32 4.81 27.78
C ASP A 139 -15.35 4.87 26.59
N TYR A 140 -15.76 4.26 25.47
CA TYR A 140 -15.05 4.38 24.21
C TYR A 140 -15.59 5.58 23.43
N GLU A 141 -14.68 6.44 23.00
CA GLU A 141 -14.99 7.61 22.19
C GLU A 141 -14.44 7.39 20.78
N VAL A 142 -15.24 7.75 19.77
CA VAL A 142 -14.81 7.69 18.37
C VAL A 142 -14.00 8.94 18.09
N VAL A 143 -12.73 8.74 17.74
CA VAL A 143 -11.77 9.81 17.50
C VAL A 143 -11.17 9.68 16.11
N TYR A 144 -10.75 10.81 15.53
CA TYR A 144 -10.15 10.85 14.20
C TYR A 144 -8.63 10.81 14.29
N TYR A 145 -8.03 9.92 13.52
CA TYR A 145 -6.59 9.84 13.34
C TYR A 145 -6.22 10.13 11.90
N THR A 146 -4.97 10.56 11.73
CA THR A 146 -4.34 10.78 10.42
C THR A 146 -3.08 9.94 10.30
N ALA A 147 -2.90 9.25 9.18
CA ALA A 147 -1.64 8.62 8.81
C ALA A 147 -0.98 9.46 7.71
N GLU A 148 0.17 10.06 8.00
CA GLU A 148 1.04 10.67 6.99
C GLU A 148 2.03 9.61 6.50
N ILE A 149 2.05 9.41 5.19
CA ILE A 149 2.76 8.31 4.55
C ILE A 149 3.81 8.88 3.62
N SER A 150 5.02 8.31 3.68
CA SER A 150 6.10 8.64 2.75
C SER A 150 6.62 7.38 2.08
N TYR A 151 7.11 7.58 0.87
CA TYR A 151 7.62 6.54 -0.01
C TYR A 151 9.06 6.87 -0.40
N ASP A 152 9.87 5.85 -0.61
CA ASP A 152 11.14 6.04 -1.31
C ASP A 152 10.93 6.01 -2.83
N ASN A 153 12.00 6.18 -3.59
CA ASN A 153 11.92 6.25 -5.05
C ASN A 153 11.98 4.88 -5.74
N LYS A 154 11.83 3.78 -5.00
CA LYS A 154 11.80 2.43 -5.56
C LYS A 154 10.38 1.99 -5.84
N PRO A 155 10.17 1.06 -6.79
CA PRO A 155 8.84 0.53 -7.09
C PRO A 155 8.26 -0.23 -5.89
N ASN A 156 6.93 -0.23 -5.78
CA ASN A 156 6.24 -1.09 -4.83
C ASN A 156 6.64 -2.57 -5.05
N PRO A 157 7.29 -3.24 -4.08
CA PRO A 157 7.84 -4.58 -4.26
C PRO A 157 6.76 -5.66 -4.42
N PHE A 158 5.52 -5.36 -4.09
CA PHE A 158 4.38 -6.26 -4.23
C PHE A 158 3.74 -6.21 -5.62
N TYR A 159 4.03 -5.18 -6.43
CA TYR A 159 3.35 -4.97 -7.72
C TYR A 159 3.39 -6.20 -8.62
N LYS A 160 4.58 -6.75 -8.89
CA LYS A 160 4.72 -7.90 -9.81
C LYS A 160 4.12 -9.19 -9.27
N THR A 161 4.10 -9.38 -7.95
CA THR A 161 3.40 -10.51 -7.33
C THR A 161 1.87 -10.32 -7.40
N ALA A 162 1.36 -9.11 -7.20
CA ALA A 162 -0.06 -8.79 -7.38
C ALA A 162 -0.51 -8.92 -8.85
N GLU A 163 0.37 -8.57 -9.79
CA GLU A 163 0.19 -8.77 -11.23
C GLU A 163 0.09 -10.27 -11.55
N ALA A 164 1.03 -11.08 -11.06
CA ALA A 164 1.00 -12.55 -11.20
C ALA A 164 -0.22 -13.20 -10.53
N ALA A 165 -0.79 -12.56 -9.51
CA ALA A 165 -2.04 -12.99 -8.90
C ALA A 165 -3.29 -12.63 -9.72
N GLY A 166 -3.18 -11.71 -10.69
CA GLY A 166 -4.29 -11.17 -11.47
C GLY A 166 -5.03 -10.03 -10.78
N LEU A 167 -4.54 -9.52 -9.65
CA LEU A 167 -5.16 -8.45 -8.87
C LEU A 167 -5.09 -7.11 -9.61
N ILE A 168 -3.96 -6.81 -10.28
CA ILE A 168 -3.82 -5.57 -11.08
C ILE A 168 -4.90 -5.52 -12.17
N SER A 169 -5.12 -6.63 -12.89
CA SER A 169 -6.18 -6.70 -13.91
C SER A 169 -7.60 -6.57 -13.35
N VAL A 170 -7.81 -6.92 -12.07
CA VAL A 170 -9.09 -6.67 -11.39
C VAL A 170 -9.24 -5.19 -11.06
N MET A 171 -8.20 -4.54 -10.52
CA MET A 171 -8.19 -3.10 -10.22
C MET A 171 -8.29 -2.24 -11.50
N ASP A 172 -7.71 -2.67 -12.62
CA ASP A 172 -7.82 -1.97 -13.90
C ASP A 172 -9.26 -1.94 -14.44
N LYS A 173 -10.10 -2.90 -14.06
CA LYS A 173 -11.54 -2.90 -14.42
C LYS A 173 -12.35 -1.90 -13.62
N ILE A 174 -11.81 -1.39 -12.50
CA ILE A 174 -12.43 -0.35 -11.70
C ILE A 174 -12.28 0.99 -12.41
N ARG A 175 -13.42 1.52 -12.86
CA ARG A 175 -13.60 2.92 -13.26
C ARG A 175 -14.04 3.71 -12.03
N LEU A 176 -13.29 4.72 -11.65
CA LEU A 176 -13.60 5.62 -10.52
C LEU A 176 -14.62 6.68 -10.96
N ASN A 177 -15.61 6.29 -11.74
CA ASN A 177 -16.70 7.15 -12.17
C ASN A 177 -17.96 6.79 -11.39
N PHE A 178 -18.40 7.70 -10.51
CA PHE A 178 -19.55 7.58 -9.61
C PHE A 178 -20.91 7.32 -10.30
N ALA A 179 -20.97 7.32 -11.63
CA ALA A 179 -22.17 7.00 -12.42
C ALA A 179 -22.24 5.54 -12.92
N ALA A 180 -21.20 4.73 -12.68
CA ALA A 180 -21.16 3.32 -13.10
C ALA A 180 -21.72 2.38 -12.01
N ALA A 181 -22.05 1.15 -12.42
CA ALA A 181 -22.65 0.10 -11.58
C ALA A 181 -21.91 -0.11 -10.24
N LEU A 182 -22.63 -0.61 -9.23
CA LEU A 182 -22.09 -0.92 -7.90
C LEU A 182 -20.84 -1.80 -8.02
N GLN A 183 -19.67 -1.22 -7.72
CA GLN A 183 -18.39 -1.93 -7.66
C GLN A 183 -18.19 -2.48 -6.24
N PRO A 184 -17.55 -3.65 -6.07
CA PRO A 184 -17.23 -4.15 -4.73
C PRO A 184 -16.32 -3.16 -4.00
N GLU A 185 -16.76 -2.70 -2.82
CA GLU A 185 -16.11 -1.66 -2.03
C GLU A 185 -14.66 -2.01 -1.70
N GLU A 186 -14.38 -3.27 -1.35
CA GLU A 186 -13.04 -3.78 -1.07
C GLU A 186 -12.08 -3.63 -2.26
N ILE A 187 -12.56 -3.82 -3.49
CA ILE A 187 -11.73 -3.70 -4.69
C ILE A 187 -11.47 -2.23 -5.03
N VAL A 188 -12.48 -1.38 -4.83
CA VAL A 188 -12.29 0.09 -4.95
C VAL A 188 -11.27 0.55 -3.93
N LYS A 189 -11.38 0.09 -2.68
CA LYS A 189 -10.45 0.43 -1.61
C LYS A 189 -9.03 -0.05 -1.89
N ALA A 190 -8.88 -1.30 -2.34
CA ALA A 190 -7.59 -1.83 -2.77
C ALA A 190 -6.97 -0.95 -3.86
N LYS A 191 -7.75 -0.54 -4.88
CA LYS A 191 -7.24 0.35 -5.95
C LYS A 191 -6.76 1.69 -5.42
N VAL A 192 -7.57 2.38 -4.59
CA VAL A 192 -7.22 3.73 -4.13
C VAL A 192 -6.06 3.76 -3.15
N LEU A 193 -5.79 2.65 -2.45
CA LEU A 193 -4.71 2.51 -1.48
C LEU A 193 -3.45 1.85 -2.03
N PHE A 194 -3.48 1.29 -3.24
CA PHE A 194 -2.33 0.57 -3.81
C PHE A 194 -1.24 1.55 -4.26
N PRO A 195 -0.07 1.58 -3.61
CA PRO A 195 0.96 2.57 -3.95
C PRO A 195 1.78 2.13 -5.16
N ASN A 196 2.29 3.11 -5.91
CA ASN A 196 3.23 2.92 -7.01
C ASN A 196 4.67 2.71 -6.50
N ASN A 197 5.03 3.34 -5.38
CA ASN A 197 6.35 3.27 -4.78
C ASN A 197 6.39 2.44 -3.49
N ASN A 198 7.59 2.08 -3.06
CA ASN A 198 7.80 1.36 -1.82
C ASN A 198 7.66 2.30 -0.61
N LEU A 199 6.85 1.88 0.36
CA LEU A 199 6.61 2.60 1.60
C LEU A 199 7.92 2.78 2.37
N SER A 200 8.24 3.98 2.85
CA SER A 200 9.43 4.24 3.67
C SER A 200 9.10 4.70 5.09
N GLN A 201 7.93 5.32 5.30
CA GLN A 201 7.53 5.82 6.61
C GLN A 201 6.01 5.94 6.75
N ILE A 202 5.51 5.70 7.96
CA ILE A 202 4.16 6.09 8.38
C ILE A 202 4.26 6.87 9.69
N THR A 203 3.59 8.02 9.78
CA THR A 203 3.45 8.80 11.01
C THR A 203 1.98 8.96 11.34
N TYR A 204 1.58 8.41 12.48
CA TYR A 204 0.22 8.51 12.99
C TYR A 204 0.07 9.70 13.91
N LYS A 205 -0.98 10.49 13.67
CA LYS A 205 -1.32 11.68 14.45
C LYS A 205 -2.74 11.59 14.99
N ASN A 206 -2.92 12.08 16.21
CA ASN A 206 -4.24 12.26 16.81
C ASN A 206 -4.98 13.47 16.18
N GLU A 207 -6.20 13.75 16.67
CA GLU A 207 -7.05 14.82 16.14
C GLU A 207 -6.47 16.23 16.31
N ASP A 208 -5.59 16.44 17.31
CA ASP A 208 -4.88 17.69 17.55
C ASP A 208 -3.63 17.84 16.66
N GLY A 209 -3.30 16.82 15.87
CA GLY A 209 -2.14 16.77 14.99
C GLY A 209 -0.84 16.40 15.72
N GLU A 210 -0.92 15.92 16.96
CA GLU A 210 0.25 15.44 17.71
C GLU A 210 0.61 14.03 17.25
N VAL A 211 1.91 13.75 17.14
CA VAL A 211 2.41 12.43 16.72
C VAL A 211 2.24 11.44 17.87
N GLU A 212 1.48 10.38 17.62
CA GLU A 212 1.25 9.28 18.55
C GLU A 212 2.22 8.11 18.29
N HIS A 213 2.45 7.84 17.01
CA HIS A 213 3.25 6.70 16.59
C HIS A 213 3.97 6.96 15.27
N SER A 214 5.12 6.33 15.07
CA SER A 214 5.83 6.39 13.79
C SER A 214 6.51 5.08 13.46
N ILE A 215 6.43 4.67 12.20
CA ILE A 215 7.03 3.47 11.64
C ILE A 215 8.01 3.92 10.57
N ASN A 216 9.27 3.50 10.69
CA ASN A 216 10.32 3.80 9.73
C ASN A 216 10.83 2.51 9.11
N LEU A 217 10.96 2.48 7.79
CA LEU A 217 11.37 1.31 7.03
C LEU A 217 12.66 1.61 6.27
N ALA A 218 13.77 1.03 6.74
CA ALA A 218 15.09 1.22 6.14
C ALA A 218 15.46 0.00 5.30
N TYR A 219 15.35 0.10 3.98
CA TYR A 219 15.55 -1.00 3.04
C TYR A 219 16.99 -1.13 2.55
N THR A 220 17.39 -2.37 2.25
CA THR A 220 18.53 -2.71 1.39
C THR A 220 18.01 -3.31 0.09
N TYR A 221 18.53 -2.86 -1.04
CA TYR A 221 18.04 -3.23 -2.38
C TYR A 221 19.05 -4.05 -3.18
N ASP A 222 18.51 -4.93 -4.03
CA ASP A 222 19.18 -5.54 -5.18
C ASP A 222 18.46 -5.11 -6.47
N GLY A 223 18.99 -4.07 -7.11
CA GLY A 223 18.34 -3.38 -8.22
C GLY A 223 17.15 -2.56 -7.73
N ASP A 224 15.95 -2.90 -8.19
CA ASP A 224 14.70 -2.23 -7.82
C ASP A 224 13.92 -2.96 -6.72
N TYR A 225 14.43 -4.10 -6.25
CA TYR A 225 13.73 -4.95 -5.30
C TYR A 225 14.44 -4.98 -3.94
N PRO A 226 13.72 -4.81 -2.83
CA PRO A 226 14.30 -4.92 -1.51
C PRO A 226 14.71 -6.36 -1.22
N THR A 227 15.86 -6.56 -0.59
CA THR A 227 16.32 -7.87 -0.10
C THR A 227 16.17 -7.97 1.41
N SER A 228 16.26 -6.83 2.11
CA SER A 228 15.95 -6.72 3.52
C SER A 228 15.43 -5.33 3.89
N ALA A 229 14.83 -5.24 5.07
CA ALA A 229 14.50 -3.98 5.71
C ALA A 229 14.70 -4.06 7.22
N THR A 230 15.10 -2.96 7.83
CA THR A 230 14.94 -2.75 9.27
C THR A 230 13.71 -1.88 9.48
N VAL A 231 12.69 -2.42 10.13
CA VAL A 231 11.48 -1.70 10.52
C VAL A 231 11.64 -1.24 11.96
N THR A 232 11.45 0.05 12.22
CA THR A 232 11.48 0.63 13.57
C THR A 232 10.16 1.31 13.87
N SER A 233 9.45 0.79 14.86
CA SER A 233 8.18 1.33 15.37
C SER A 233 8.47 2.09 16.67
N ILE A 234 8.00 3.34 16.75
CA ILE A 234 8.25 4.26 17.86
C ILE A 234 6.92 4.79 18.36
N SER A 235 6.60 4.52 19.62
CA SER A 235 5.46 5.12 20.30
C SER A 235 5.90 6.41 20.98
N ALA A 236 5.25 7.53 20.64
CA ALA A 236 5.48 8.80 21.32
C ALA A 236 5.01 8.71 22.79
N VAL A 237 3.91 7.99 23.02
CA VAL A 237 3.42 7.69 24.37
C VAL A 237 4.23 6.53 24.96
N GLY A 238 4.93 6.80 26.06
CA GLY A 238 5.72 5.81 26.81
C GLY A 238 7.14 5.57 26.28
N GLY A 239 7.49 6.08 25.09
CA GLY A 239 8.86 6.02 24.55
C GLY A 239 9.33 4.63 24.14
N ASN A 240 8.41 3.68 23.96
CA ASN A 240 8.75 2.32 23.54
C ASN A 240 9.21 2.31 22.07
N THR A 241 10.26 1.56 21.80
CA THR A 241 10.78 1.33 20.44
C THR A 241 10.85 -0.17 20.17
N TYR A 242 10.24 -0.58 19.07
CA TYR A 242 10.27 -1.96 18.57
C TYR A 242 11.05 -1.99 17.27
N SER A 243 11.82 -3.06 17.06
CA SER A 243 12.67 -3.21 15.87
C SER A 243 12.54 -4.60 15.29
N TYR A 244 12.30 -4.65 13.99
CA TYR A 244 12.15 -5.87 13.23
C TYR A 244 13.12 -5.88 12.06
N ASN A 245 13.65 -7.06 11.74
CA ASN A 245 14.38 -7.29 10.51
C ASN A 245 13.54 -8.14 9.57
N THR A 246 13.25 -7.58 8.41
CA THR A 246 12.49 -8.24 7.35
C THR A 246 13.44 -8.68 6.25
N THR A 247 13.29 -9.91 5.77
CA THR A 247 14.01 -10.45 4.61
C THR A 247 13.01 -10.79 3.51
N PHE A 248 13.30 -10.33 2.30
CA PHE A 248 12.49 -10.58 1.12
C PHE A 248 13.22 -11.55 0.19
N SER A 249 12.55 -12.63 -0.17
CA SER A 249 13.05 -13.62 -1.12
C SER A 249 12.20 -13.62 -2.37
N TYR A 250 12.82 -13.92 -3.51
CA TYR A 250 12.17 -13.96 -4.81
C TYR A 250 12.31 -15.34 -5.46
N VAL A 251 11.43 -15.66 -6.40
CA VAL A 251 11.52 -16.88 -7.21
C VAL A 251 12.77 -16.81 -8.08
N GLY A 252 13.64 -17.82 -8.01
CA GLY A 252 14.81 -17.95 -8.90
C GLY A 252 16.11 -17.30 -8.42
N ASN A 253 16.23 -16.97 -7.13
CA ASN A 253 17.50 -16.61 -6.47
C ASN A 253 17.99 -17.73 -5.55
#